data_AF-A0A423IM93-F1
#
_entry.id   AF-A0A423IM93-F1
#
_cell.length_a   1.000
_cell.length_b   1.000
_cell.length_c   1.000
_cell.angle_alpha   90.00
_cell.angle_beta   90.00
_cell.angle_gamma   90.00
#
_symmetry.space_group_name_H-M   'P 1'
#
loop_
_entity.id
_entity.type
_entity.pdbx_description
1 polymer ?
#
loop_
_entity_poly.entity_id
_entity_poly.type
_entity_poly.pdbx_seq_one_letter_code
_entity_poly.pdbx_strand_id
1 'polypeptide(L)'
;MNDNIFSYNGIPLIIPEEYDERTNSFTILVGNNGVGKSRLLSSLSNSLIEHTNPSFGIEYESIYDSGYLSTLPKVIAVSTSPFDAFKLPRTGERRGAIKSNYRYIGMRGPGQFSTGSISLISSAASGLLEKLKTKHGFDRLDNVFKVLGFDPTLEFIFKPMFKERWGDADHTPTFVDDLLFEDGSKIYNIQDRLGITIDPKLHNTVADLPEFAIEEISEALDLFSTFYLERSHFILTVFRDYSWEYQFNNHYHNNSNLLTATRLLLNYGLVRLMDLKLSKPSNRDLSMRRASSGEQCMLVIMLGIAGHITDHSKIFIDEPEISLHPQWQEKFMSLLIEVFSSYRGCNFFIATHSPQIISKLNAHNCFVTSLTKRSIFSASEFRERSADFQLAEIFDAPGTMNEYLIRIAFKLMSKLKTTKSLSSDDIVNLEKLLYFGDKLDPHDPLLQLITSVFEMSEHYAAD
;
A
#
# COMPACT_ATOMS: atom_id res chain seq x y z
N MET A 1 3.42 26.43 1.74
CA MET A 1 3.67 25.03 1.33
C MET A 1 2.40 24.35 0.76
N ASN A 2 1.44 25.07 0.17
CA ASN A 2 0.09 24.53 -0.12
C ASN A 2 -0.25 24.26 -1.61
N ASP A 3 0.65 24.44 -2.57
CA ASP A 3 0.24 24.38 -3.99
C ASP A 3 0.27 22.98 -4.63
N ASN A 4 0.72 21.93 -3.92
CA ASN A 4 0.99 20.61 -4.52
C ASN A 4 -0.11 19.54 -4.38
N ILE A 5 -1.25 19.81 -3.73
CA ILE A 5 -2.33 18.81 -3.60
C ILE A 5 -3.43 18.95 -4.65
N PHE A 6 -3.63 20.15 -5.21
CA PHE A 6 -4.68 20.41 -6.20
C PHE A 6 -4.30 19.97 -7.60
N SER A 7 -3.02 20.05 -7.94
CA SER A 7 -2.50 19.58 -9.22
C SER A 7 -1.04 19.20 -9.10
N TYR A 8 -0.57 18.35 -10.01
CA TYR A 8 0.84 17.99 -10.12
C TYR A 8 1.21 17.82 -11.58
N ASN A 9 2.26 18.52 -12.05
CA ASN A 9 2.68 18.52 -13.46
C ASN A 9 1.53 18.82 -14.46
N GLY A 10 0.65 19.75 -14.10
CA GLY A 10 -0.50 20.15 -14.92
C GLY A 10 -1.66 19.14 -14.93
N ILE A 11 -1.58 18.08 -14.12
CA ILE A 11 -2.69 17.13 -13.93
C ILE A 11 -3.49 17.59 -12.70
N PRO A 12 -4.79 17.91 -12.84
CA PRO A 12 -5.64 18.25 -11.71
C PRO A 12 -5.86 17.01 -10.85
N LEU A 13 -5.86 17.17 -9.52
CA LEU A 13 -5.99 16.10 -8.55
C LEU A 13 -7.13 16.33 -7.55
N ILE A 14 -7.45 17.58 -7.24
CA ILE A 14 -8.55 17.96 -6.35
C ILE A 14 -9.25 19.17 -6.96
N ILE A 15 -10.58 19.19 -6.92
CA ILE A 15 -11.39 20.37 -7.32
C ILE A 15 -11.39 21.36 -6.15
N PRO A 16 -10.76 22.54 -6.26
CA PRO A 16 -10.59 23.46 -5.13
C PRO A 16 -11.91 23.89 -4.48
N GLU A 17 -12.96 24.08 -5.29
CA GLU A 17 -14.28 24.54 -4.83
C GLU A 17 -15.05 23.48 -4.03
N GLU A 18 -14.72 22.20 -4.22
CA GLU A 18 -15.37 21.06 -3.55
C GLU A 18 -14.50 20.47 -2.42
N TYR A 19 -13.29 21.00 -2.20
CA TYR A 19 -12.35 20.47 -1.22
C TYR A 19 -12.66 20.95 0.21
N ASP A 20 -12.84 20.02 1.15
CA ASP A 20 -12.86 20.31 2.59
C ASP A 20 -11.64 19.72 3.29
N GLU A 21 -10.70 20.59 3.65
CA GLU A 21 -9.44 20.26 4.34
C GLU A 21 -9.62 19.62 5.73
N ARG A 22 -10.80 19.75 6.35
CA ARG A 22 -11.09 19.16 7.67
C ARG A 22 -11.43 17.69 7.59
N THR A 23 -11.77 17.21 6.40
CA THR A 23 -12.12 15.82 6.11
C THR A 23 -11.03 15.16 5.27
N ASN A 24 -11.06 13.84 5.15
CA ASN A 24 -10.17 13.15 4.24
C ASN A 24 -10.67 13.31 2.81
N SER A 25 -9.75 13.45 1.84
CA SER A 25 -10.08 13.47 0.41
C SER A 25 -9.57 12.23 -0.29
N PHE A 26 -10.27 11.84 -1.35
CA PHE A 26 -9.93 10.65 -2.14
C PHE A 26 -9.91 11.01 -3.63
N THR A 27 -8.75 10.92 -4.25
CA THR A 27 -8.56 11.16 -5.67
C THR A 27 -8.23 9.84 -6.35
N ILE A 28 -9.10 9.41 -7.27
CA ILE A 28 -8.91 8.18 -8.04
C ILE A 28 -8.35 8.55 -9.40
N LEU A 29 -7.15 8.09 -9.69
CA LEU A 29 -6.47 8.26 -10.96
C LEU A 29 -6.84 7.10 -11.90
N VAL A 30 -7.41 7.46 -13.05
CA VAL A 30 -7.88 6.53 -14.08
C VAL A 30 -7.31 6.93 -15.44
N GLY A 31 -7.43 6.03 -16.40
CA GLY A 31 -7.00 6.24 -17.78
C GLY A 31 -6.37 4.99 -18.39
N ASN A 32 -6.02 5.09 -19.66
CA ASN A 32 -5.55 3.97 -20.47
C ASN A 32 -4.29 3.29 -19.92
N ASN A 33 -4.07 2.05 -20.35
CA ASN A 33 -2.85 1.33 -20.04
C ASN A 33 -1.63 2.11 -20.55
N GLY A 34 -0.60 2.22 -19.72
CA GLY A 34 0.63 2.92 -20.08
C GLY A 34 0.59 4.46 -20.00
N VAL A 35 -0.56 5.08 -19.66
CA VAL A 35 -0.68 6.56 -19.55
C VAL A 35 0.17 7.18 -18.41
N GLY A 36 0.72 6.33 -17.53
CA GLY A 36 1.67 6.76 -16.49
C GLY A 36 1.09 6.95 -15.09
N LYS A 37 -0.05 6.32 -14.74
CA LYS A 37 -0.67 6.38 -13.40
C LYS A 37 0.32 6.09 -12.26
N SER A 38 0.97 4.93 -12.28
CA SER A 38 1.96 4.53 -11.26
C SER A 38 3.18 5.45 -11.23
N ARG A 39 3.61 5.97 -12.39
CA ARG A 39 4.71 6.95 -12.47
C ARG A 39 4.31 8.28 -11.84
N LEU A 40 3.07 8.73 -12.05
CA LEU A 40 2.54 9.94 -11.44
C LEU A 40 2.48 9.82 -9.91
N LEU A 41 1.91 8.72 -9.38
CA LEU A 41 1.88 8.46 -7.94
C LEU A 41 3.29 8.40 -7.35
N SER A 42 4.22 7.68 -7.99
CA SER A 42 5.60 7.60 -7.51
C SER A 42 6.28 8.97 -7.53
N SER A 43 6.16 9.73 -8.62
CA SER A 43 6.74 11.07 -8.75
C SER A 43 6.18 12.05 -7.70
N LEU A 44 4.85 12.07 -7.53
CA LEU A 44 4.18 12.92 -6.55
C LEU A 44 4.58 12.53 -5.13
N SER A 45 4.54 11.24 -4.78
CA SER A 45 4.97 10.78 -3.44
C SER A 45 6.42 11.17 -3.16
N ASN A 46 7.32 11.00 -4.13
CA ASN A 46 8.73 11.38 -4.01
C ASN A 46 8.94 12.88 -3.79
N SER A 47 8.12 13.73 -4.41
CA SER A 47 8.20 15.19 -4.23
C SER A 47 7.83 15.65 -2.82
N LEU A 48 7.12 14.82 -2.06
CA LEU A 48 6.64 15.09 -0.70
C LEU A 48 7.52 14.45 0.38
N ILE A 49 8.54 13.69 -0.01
CA ILE A 49 9.45 13.05 0.95
C ILE A 49 10.38 14.11 1.52
N GLU A 50 10.32 14.27 2.83
CA GLU A 50 11.28 15.06 3.60
C GLU A 50 12.20 14.12 4.39
N HIS A 51 13.47 14.51 4.46
CA HIS A 51 14.53 13.79 5.15
C HIS A 51 15.18 14.74 6.16
N THR A 52 15.55 14.25 7.34
CA THR A 52 16.53 14.97 8.16
C THR A 52 17.94 14.58 7.73
N ASN A 53 18.78 15.58 7.45
CA ASN A 53 20.19 15.37 7.21
C ASN A 53 20.91 15.30 8.56
N PRO A 54 21.54 14.17 8.94
CA PRO A 54 22.40 14.13 10.12
C PRO A 54 23.75 14.88 9.94
N SER A 55 23.86 15.75 8.92
CA SER A 55 25.12 16.36 8.50
C SER A 55 25.27 17.77 9.04
N PHE A 56 25.54 17.92 10.33
CA PHE A 56 26.53 18.87 10.85
C PHE A 56 26.96 18.37 12.24
N GLY A 57 28.24 18.05 12.40
CA GLY A 57 28.79 17.54 13.64
C GLY A 57 28.69 18.59 14.75
N ILE A 58 27.70 18.44 15.63
CA ILE A 58 27.66 19.09 16.94
C ILE A 58 27.05 18.06 17.90
N GLU A 59 27.80 17.72 18.95
CA GLU A 59 27.45 16.79 20.03
C GLU A 59 26.26 17.24 20.90
N TYR A 60 25.43 18.17 20.45
CA TYR A 60 24.33 18.74 21.20
C TYR A 60 23.19 19.16 20.26
N GLU A 61 22.35 18.22 19.81
CA GLU A 61 20.97 18.50 19.33
C GLU A 61 20.17 17.23 18.97
N SER A 62 20.11 16.21 19.83
CA SER A 62 19.36 14.97 19.54
C SER A 62 17.84 15.03 19.81
N ILE A 63 17.33 16.14 20.36
CA ILE A 63 15.93 16.26 20.80
C ILE A 63 15.08 17.08 19.80
N TYR A 64 15.61 18.16 19.23
CA TYR A 64 14.85 19.07 18.37
C TYR A 64 14.53 18.48 16.98
N ASP A 65 15.45 17.71 16.40
CA ASP A 65 15.28 17.14 15.05
C ASP A 65 14.28 15.96 14.99
N SER A 66 14.17 15.22 16.11
CA SER A 66 13.18 14.13 16.23
C SER A 66 11.74 14.64 16.35
N GLY A 67 11.55 15.82 16.95
CA GLY A 67 10.26 16.49 17.09
C GLY A 67 9.73 16.98 15.73
N TYR A 68 10.57 17.62 14.93
CA TYR A 68 10.17 18.18 13.63
C TYR A 68 9.56 17.11 12.69
N LEU A 69 10.23 15.99 12.47
CA LEU A 69 9.71 14.86 11.66
C LEU A 69 8.44 14.20 12.20
N SER A 70 8.22 14.29 13.52
CA SER A 70 6.98 13.79 14.12
C SER A 70 5.79 14.69 13.80
N THR A 71 6.04 15.98 13.54
CA THR A 71 5.03 16.96 13.14
C THR A 71 4.75 17.00 11.64
N LEU A 72 5.67 16.49 10.82
CA LEU A 72 5.47 16.44 9.37
C LEU A 72 4.39 15.43 8.96
N PRO A 73 3.55 15.77 7.97
CA PRO A 73 2.62 14.82 7.34
C PRO A 73 3.35 13.57 6.86
N LYS A 74 2.81 12.39 7.20
CA LYS A 74 3.38 11.11 6.71
C LYS A 74 3.05 10.93 5.23
N VAL A 75 4.03 10.45 4.48
CA VAL A 75 3.86 10.02 3.08
C VAL A 75 3.87 8.51 3.06
N ILE A 76 2.74 7.89 2.74
CA ILE A 76 2.55 6.44 2.83
C ILE A 76 2.30 5.92 1.42
N ALA A 77 3.22 5.14 0.89
CA ALA A 77 3.07 4.46 -0.39
C ALA A 77 2.68 3.00 -0.19
N VAL A 78 1.66 2.54 -0.90
CA VAL A 78 1.09 1.20 -0.79
C VAL A 78 1.00 0.59 -2.17
N SER A 79 1.56 -0.61 -2.34
CA SER A 79 1.40 -1.40 -3.55
C SER A 79 1.38 -2.89 -3.24
N THR A 80 0.49 -3.61 -3.91
CA THR A 80 0.46 -5.08 -3.90
C THR A 80 1.14 -5.71 -5.11
N SER A 81 1.71 -4.89 -6.01
CA SER A 81 2.50 -5.33 -7.16
C SER A 81 3.98 -5.42 -6.80
N PRO A 82 4.73 -6.43 -7.27
CA PRO A 82 6.19 -6.46 -7.09
C PRO A 82 6.90 -5.50 -8.06
N PHE A 83 6.18 -4.98 -9.06
CA PHE A 83 6.70 -4.13 -10.13
C PHE A 83 6.34 -2.65 -9.94
N ASP A 84 5.96 -2.26 -8.71
CA ASP A 84 5.63 -0.87 -8.40
C ASP A 84 6.82 0.07 -8.61
N ALA A 85 6.51 1.34 -8.87
CA ALA A 85 7.51 2.37 -9.12
C ALA A 85 7.90 3.15 -7.85
N PHE A 86 7.41 2.79 -6.67
CA PHE A 86 7.67 3.55 -5.45
C PHE A 86 9.12 3.39 -4.99
N LYS A 87 9.62 4.42 -4.29
CA LYS A 87 10.98 4.48 -3.77
C LYS A 87 11.05 3.62 -2.52
N LEU A 88 12.05 2.76 -2.41
CA LEU A 88 12.25 2.01 -1.18
C LEU A 88 12.90 2.91 -0.12
N PRO A 89 12.53 2.77 1.17
CA PRO A 89 13.27 3.40 2.25
C PRO A 89 14.74 3.00 2.13
N ARG A 90 15.67 3.96 2.21
CA ARG A 90 17.10 3.67 2.20
C ARG A 90 17.47 2.92 3.48
N THR A 91 17.53 1.60 3.42
CA THR A 91 18.18 0.76 4.44
C THR A 91 19.67 0.71 4.11
N GLY A 92 20.52 1.44 4.85
CA GLY A 92 21.98 1.29 4.68
C GLY A 92 22.89 2.47 5.04
N GLU A 93 22.40 3.67 5.37
CA GLU A 93 23.30 4.81 5.60
C GLU A 93 23.21 5.38 7.03
N ARG A 94 24.25 5.04 7.82
CA ARG A 94 24.77 5.70 9.04
C ARG A 94 24.03 5.50 10.37
N ARG A 95 24.80 5.50 11.47
CA ARG A 95 24.33 5.67 12.86
C ARG A 95 23.31 6.81 12.89
N GLY A 96 22.08 6.52 13.35
CA GLY A 96 20.96 7.44 13.24
C GLY A 96 20.39 7.45 11.83
N ALA A 97 19.56 6.44 11.51
CA ALA A 97 18.85 6.34 10.24
C ALA A 97 18.28 7.72 9.85
N ILE A 98 18.54 8.17 8.62
CA ILE A 98 17.87 9.34 8.02
C ILE A 98 16.37 9.12 8.25
N LYS A 99 15.81 9.81 9.23
CA LYS A 99 14.40 9.70 9.54
C LYS A 99 13.69 10.48 8.45
N SER A 100 12.76 9.82 7.80
CA SER A 100 11.88 10.45 6.82
C SER A 100 10.45 10.38 7.30
N ASN A 101 9.63 11.27 6.76
CA ASN A 101 8.18 11.18 6.85
C ASN A 101 7.60 10.07 5.94
N TYR A 102 8.43 9.38 5.15
CA TYR A 102 8.02 8.38 4.17
C TYR A 102 7.93 6.95 4.74
N ARG A 103 6.89 6.21 4.36
CA ARG A 103 6.69 4.78 4.67
C ARG A 103 6.23 4.05 3.42
N TYR A 104 6.80 2.87 3.17
CA TYR A 104 6.42 2.01 2.06
C TYR A 104 5.83 0.70 2.61
N ILE A 105 4.67 0.33 2.09
CA ILE A 105 3.96 -0.91 2.39
C ILE A 105 3.81 -1.65 1.06
N GLY A 106 4.47 -2.80 0.95
CA GLY A 106 4.45 -3.56 -0.30
C GLY A 106 5.43 -4.71 -0.30
N MET A 107 5.42 -5.48 -1.39
CA MET A 107 6.19 -6.72 -1.47
C MET A 107 7.71 -6.52 -1.51
N ARG A 108 8.16 -5.31 -1.82
CA ARG A 108 9.58 -4.91 -1.85
C ARG A 108 10.08 -4.36 -0.51
N GLY A 109 9.24 -4.39 0.53
CA GLY A 109 9.48 -3.77 1.83
C GLY A 109 10.49 -4.53 2.70
N PRO A 110 10.76 -4.03 3.93
CA PRO A 110 11.70 -4.66 4.85
C PRO A 110 11.30 -6.11 5.15
N GLY A 111 12.31 -7.00 5.07
CA GLY A 111 12.11 -8.46 5.03
C GLY A 111 12.51 -9.09 3.69
N GLN A 112 13.63 -8.64 3.09
CA GLN A 112 14.19 -9.10 1.79
C GLN A 112 14.27 -10.64 1.64
N PHE A 113 14.19 -11.39 2.74
CA PHE A 113 14.23 -12.86 2.79
C PHE A 113 12.86 -13.54 2.77
N SER A 114 11.77 -12.76 2.75
CA SER A 114 10.41 -13.28 2.64
C SER A 114 9.92 -13.22 1.20
N THR A 115 9.36 -14.32 0.74
CA THR A 115 8.86 -14.48 -0.64
C THR A 115 7.34 -14.43 -0.67
N GLY A 116 6.78 -13.83 -1.73
CA GLY A 116 5.34 -13.78 -1.96
C GLY A 116 4.58 -12.96 -0.92
N SER A 117 3.39 -13.41 -0.53
CA SER A 117 2.50 -12.66 0.37
C SER A 117 3.06 -12.39 1.77
N ILE A 118 4.08 -13.13 2.21
CA ILE A 118 4.70 -12.92 3.51
C ILE A 118 5.45 -11.58 3.58
N SER A 119 6.08 -11.13 2.48
CA SER A 119 6.75 -9.82 2.47
C SER A 119 5.76 -8.68 2.59
N LEU A 120 4.61 -8.82 1.91
CA LEU A 120 3.48 -7.91 2.03
C LEU A 120 3.01 -7.82 3.49
N ILE A 121 2.72 -8.96 4.13
CA ILE A 121 2.27 -9.02 5.53
C ILE A 121 3.35 -8.46 6.48
N SER A 122 4.63 -8.76 6.25
CA SER A 122 5.76 -8.25 7.04
C SER A 122 5.87 -6.72 6.99
N SER A 123 5.63 -6.12 5.83
CA SER A 123 5.65 -4.66 5.69
C SER A 123 4.53 -3.99 6.52
N ALA A 124 3.31 -4.53 6.50
CA ALA A 124 2.21 -4.03 7.34
C ALA A 124 2.46 -4.28 8.83
N ALA A 125 2.97 -5.46 9.18
CA ALA A 125 3.33 -5.82 10.54
C ALA A 125 4.37 -4.84 11.12
N SER A 126 5.38 -4.47 10.35
CA SER A 126 6.43 -3.55 10.78
C SER A 126 5.87 -2.19 11.22
N GLY A 127 4.85 -1.68 10.51
CA GLY A 127 4.17 -0.44 10.91
C GLY A 127 3.37 -0.56 12.20
N LEU A 128 2.65 -1.67 12.39
CA LEU A 128 1.95 -1.94 13.65
C LEU A 128 2.93 -2.03 14.83
N LEU A 129 4.08 -2.68 14.66
CA LEU A 129 5.13 -2.76 15.67
C LEU A 129 5.76 -1.39 15.97
N GLU A 130 5.97 -0.55 14.95
CA GLU A 130 6.45 0.83 15.13
C GLU A 130 5.45 1.64 15.98
N LYS A 131 4.15 1.50 15.69
CA LYS A 131 3.10 2.16 16.46
C LYS A 131 3.18 1.76 17.93
N LEU A 132 3.32 0.45 18.24
CA LEU A 132 3.38 -0.08 19.63
C LEU A 132 4.43 0.60 20.50
N LYS A 133 5.53 1.02 19.89
CA LYS A 133 6.61 1.73 20.59
C LYS A 133 6.22 3.16 20.99
N THR A 134 5.48 3.88 20.14
CA THR A 134 5.15 5.30 20.39
C THR A 134 3.95 5.49 21.30
N LYS A 135 3.15 4.43 21.52
CA LYS A 135 1.87 4.46 22.28
C LYS A 135 0.85 5.51 21.81
N HIS A 136 1.14 6.22 20.71
CA HIS A 136 0.29 7.28 20.16
C HIS A 136 -0.55 6.76 19.00
N GLY A 137 -1.83 7.17 18.94
CA GLY A 137 -2.72 6.86 17.82
C GLY A 137 -3.25 5.42 17.79
N PHE A 138 -3.11 4.68 18.89
CA PHE A 138 -3.68 3.34 19.06
C PHE A 138 -5.19 3.33 19.28
N ASP A 139 -5.74 4.35 19.93
CA ASP A 139 -7.19 4.44 20.13
C ASP A 139 -7.94 4.52 18.80
N ARG A 140 -7.30 5.07 17.76
CA ARG A 140 -7.86 5.09 16.40
C ARG A 140 -7.73 3.75 15.68
N LEU A 141 -6.83 2.88 16.13
CA LEU A 141 -6.67 1.52 15.61
C LEU A 141 -7.89 0.66 15.99
N ASP A 142 -8.55 0.92 17.11
CA ASP A 142 -9.79 0.23 17.51
C ASP A 142 -10.88 0.37 16.45
N ASN A 143 -11.02 1.57 15.86
CA ASN A 143 -11.95 1.80 14.77
C ASN A 143 -11.60 0.95 13.55
N VAL A 144 -10.32 0.80 13.23
CA VAL A 144 -9.84 -0.03 12.12
C VAL A 144 -10.26 -1.48 12.33
N PHE A 145 -9.99 -2.06 13.52
CA PHE A 145 -10.39 -3.44 13.83
C PHE A 145 -11.91 -3.62 13.79
N LYS A 146 -12.65 -2.69 14.40
CA LYS A 146 -14.11 -2.71 14.42
C LYS A 146 -14.72 -2.71 13.02
N VAL A 147 -14.28 -1.81 12.14
CA VAL A 147 -14.79 -1.69 10.77
C VAL A 147 -14.41 -2.92 9.93
N LEU A 148 -13.22 -3.47 10.14
CA LEU A 148 -12.78 -4.71 9.48
C LEU A 148 -13.47 -5.98 10.04
N GLY A 149 -14.19 -5.88 11.16
CA GLY A 149 -14.92 -6.99 11.77
C GLY A 149 -14.04 -7.94 12.60
N PHE A 150 -12.99 -7.42 13.22
CA PHE A 150 -12.07 -8.18 14.08
C PHE A 150 -12.07 -7.63 15.50
N ASP A 151 -11.72 -8.49 16.46
CA ASP A 151 -11.38 -8.05 17.81
C ASP A 151 -10.02 -7.34 17.78
N PRO A 152 -9.75 -6.39 18.70
CA PRO A 152 -8.49 -5.65 18.76
C PRO A 152 -7.35 -6.51 19.33
N THR A 153 -7.14 -7.69 18.75
CA THR A 153 -6.14 -8.68 19.14
C THR A 153 -5.41 -9.21 17.91
N LEU A 154 -4.08 -9.14 17.97
CA LEU A 154 -3.15 -9.61 16.95
C LEU A 154 -2.18 -10.62 17.57
N GLU A 155 -1.85 -11.68 16.83
CA GLU A 155 -0.70 -12.53 17.16
C GLU A 155 0.31 -12.50 16.01
N PHE A 156 1.53 -12.04 16.30
CA PHE A 156 2.66 -12.14 15.40
C PHE A 156 3.46 -13.39 15.74
N ILE A 157 3.63 -14.29 14.77
CA ILE A 157 4.41 -15.51 14.93
C ILE A 157 5.75 -15.30 14.23
N PHE A 158 6.83 -15.30 14.99
CA PHE A 158 8.18 -15.06 14.50
C PHE A 158 9.06 -16.29 14.58
N LYS A 159 9.99 -16.42 13.64
CA LYS A 159 11.01 -17.46 13.61
C LYS A 159 12.40 -16.83 13.53
N PRO A 160 13.29 -17.10 14.50
CA PRO A 160 14.69 -16.75 14.38
C PRO A 160 15.38 -17.56 13.29
N MET A 161 16.28 -16.90 12.57
CA MET A 161 17.08 -17.44 11.47
C MET A 161 18.54 -17.67 11.91
N PHE A 162 18.74 -17.83 13.23
CA PHE A 162 20.02 -18.08 13.86
C PHE A 162 19.83 -19.04 15.04
N LYS A 163 20.94 -19.61 15.52
CA LYS A 163 21.04 -20.44 16.72
C LYS A 163 22.13 -19.91 17.63
N GLU A 164 21.91 -19.94 18.94
CA GLU A 164 22.94 -19.60 19.91
C GLU A 164 24.06 -20.64 19.91
N ARG A 165 25.30 -20.20 20.13
CA ARG A 165 26.48 -21.07 20.16
C ARG A 165 26.89 -21.49 21.58
N TRP A 166 26.28 -20.91 22.62
CA TRP A 166 26.60 -21.26 24.02
C TRP A 166 26.00 -22.61 24.43
N GLY A 167 26.88 -23.61 24.51
CA GLY A 167 26.57 -24.98 24.93
C GLY A 167 27.70 -25.96 24.66
N ASP A 168 28.53 -25.71 23.63
CA ASP A 168 29.69 -26.54 23.30
C ASP A 168 30.99 -25.85 23.71
N ALA A 169 31.41 -26.05 24.96
CA ALA A 169 32.80 -25.78 25.34
C ALA A 169 33.80 -26.77 24.69
N ASP A 170 33.30 -27.85 24.06
CA ASP A 170 34.11 -28.96 23.52
C ASP A 170 34.02 -29.18 22.01
N HIS A 171 33.31 -28.32 21.27
CA HIS A 171 33.38 -28.32 19.80
C HIS A 171 34.18 -27.12 19.31
N THR A 172 35.50 -27.27 19.31
CA THR A 172 36.32 -26.65 18.26
C THR A 172 35.67 -26.99 16.92
N PRO A 173 35.27 -26.02 16.08
CA PRO A 173 34.78 -26.31 14.76
C PRO A 173 35.89 -27.09 14.06
N THR A 174 35.61 -28.34 13.70
CA THR A 174 36.47 -29.08 12.80
C THR A 174 36.60 -28.22 11.55
N PHE A 175 37.83 -27.77 11.26
CA PHE A 175 38.21 -27.17 9.99
C PHE A 175 37.76 -28.14 8.88
N VAL A 176 36.59 -27.87 8.29
CA VAL A 176 36.18 -28.51 7.05
C VAL A 176 36.46 -27.51 5.95
N ASP A 177 37.62 -27.74 5.36
CA ASP A 177 38.12 -27.28 4.07
C ASP A 177 38.02 -25.79 3.74
N ASP A 178 39.19 -25.18 3.87
CA ASP A 178 39.71 -24.12 3.01
C ASP A 178 39.36 -24.35 1.53
N LEU A 179 38.21 -23.83 1.12
CA LEU A 179 38.00 -23.34 -0.24
C LEU A 179 37.58 -21.87 -0.17
N LEU A 180 38.64 -21.06 -0.01
CA LEU A 180 38.81 -19.64 -0.31
C LEU A 180 37.64 -18.96 -1.05
N PHE A 181 36.79 -18.30 -0.27
CA PHE A 181 36.16 -17.04 -0.67
C PHE A 181 36.41 -16.04 0.48
N GLU A 182 36.76 -14.79 0.16
CA GLU A 182 36.95 -13.71 1.17
C GLU A 182 35.73 -13.54 2.09
N ASP A 183 34.54 -13.95 1.65
CA ASP A 183 33.30 -13.83 2.41
C ASP A 183 33.12 -14.91 3.48
N GLY A 184 33.73 -16.10 3.31
CA GLY A 184 33.63 -17.19 4.28
C GLY A 184 34.32 -16.86 5.61
N SER A 185 35.50 -16.22 5.56
CA SER A 185 36.23 -15.78 6.74
C SER A 185 35.56 -14.58 7.42
N LYS A 186 35.00 -13.64 6.63
CA LYS A 186 34.21 -12.51 7.16
C LYS A 186 32.97 -12.99 7.92
N ILE A 187 32.21 -13.92 7.34
CA ILE A 187 31.01 -14.47 7.98
C ILE A 187 31.33 -15.24 9.25
N TYR A 188 32.40 -16.02 9.25
CA TYR A 188 32.88 -16.69 10.45
C TYR A 188 33.18 -15.67 11.57
N ASN A 189 33.93 -14.60 11.26
CA ASN A 189 34.25 -13.54 12.21
C ASN A 189 32.99 -12.82 12.75
N ILE A 190 31.99 -12.55 11.90
CA ILE A 190 30.74 -11.92 12.33
C ILE A 190 29.95 -12.87 13.24
N GLN A 191 29.82 -14.15 12.88
CA GLN A 191 29.15 -15.16 13.70
C GLN A 191 29.82 -15.34 15.07
N ASP A 192 31.16 -15.35 15.12
CA ASP A 192 31.93 -15.41 16.37
C ASP A 192 31.67 -14.17 17.24
N ARG A 193 31.67 -12.98 16.64
CA ARG A 193 31.36 -11.72 17.35
C ARG A 193 29.94 -11.67 17.89
N LEU A 194 28.98 -12.19 17.14
CA LEU A 194 27.56 -12.22 17.51
C LEU A 194 27.21 -13.41 18.41
N GLY A 195 28.12 -14.36 18.64
CA GLY A 195 27.87 -15.56 19.46
C GLY A 195 26.82 -16.52 18.89
N ILE A 196 26.57 -16.48 17.58
CA ILE A 196 25.49 -17.23 16.93
C ILE A 196 25.95 -17.93 15.65
N THR A 197 25.24 -18.99 15.29
CA THR A 197 25.30 -19.60 13.95
C THR A 197 24.10 -19.14 13.14
N ILE A 198 24.34 -18.54 11.98
CA ILE A 198 23.32 -17.92 11.12
C ILE A 198 22.94 -18.91 9.99
N ASP A 199 21.65 -18.92 9.61
CA ASP A 199 21.17 -19.70 8.46
C ASP A 199 21.95 -19.30 7.18
N PRO A 200 22.46 -20.27 6.39
CA PRO A 200 23.24 -19.99 5.17
C PRO A 200 22.58 -19.03 4.19
N LYS A 201 21.24 -18.96 4.17
CA LYS A 201 20.50 -18.03 3.30
C LYS A 201 20.74 -16.56 3.62
N LEU A 202 21.24 -16.25 4.82
CA LEU A 202 21.52 -14.88 5.26
C LEU A 202 23.00 -14.50 5.13
N HIS A 203 23.89 -15.44 4.77
CA HIS A 203 25.33 -15.19 4.76
C HIS A 203 25.68 -13.97 3.90
N ASN A 204 25.27 -13.92 2.64
CA ASN A 204 25.60 -12.80 1.77
C ASN A 204 25.15 -11.45 2.34
N THR A 205 23.94 -11.36 2.88
CA THR A 205 23.44 -10.10 3.41
C THR A 205 24.11 -9.68 4.71
N VAL A 206 24.47 -10.65 5.55
CA VAL A 206 25.20 -10.38 6.80
C VAL A 206 26.65 -9.98 6.51
N ALA A 207 27.27 -10.53 5.47
CA ALA A 207 28.63 -10.16 5.05
C ALA A 207 28.72 -8.69 4.64
N ASP A 208 27.65 -8.17 4.04
CA ASP A 208 27.57 -6.79 3.55
C ASP A 208 27.18 -5.77 4.64
N LEU A 209 26.98 -6.22 5.89
CA LEU A 209 26.56 -5.31 6.97
C LEU A 209 27.69 -4.37 7.39
N PRO A 210 27.39 -3.08 7.60
CA PRO A 210 28.35 -2.14 8.15
C PRO A 210 28.62 -2.43 9.63
N GLU A 211 29.79 -2.04 10.12
CA GLU A 211 30.25 -2.31 11.49
C GLU A 211 29.27 -1.88 12.58
N PHE A 212 28.65 -0.69 12.43
CA PHE A 212 27.66 -0.21 13.39
C PHE A 212 26.39 -1.08 13.46
N ALA A 213 26.01 -1.72 12.35
CA ALA A 213 24.85 -2.62 12.32
C ALA A 213 25.17 -3.91 13.09
N ILE A 214 26.41 -4.39 13.00
CA ILE A 214 26.88 -5.56 13.77
C ILE A 214 26.81 -5.26 15.27
N GLU A 215 27.24 -4.06 15.71
CA GLU A 215 27.11 -3.61 17.10
C GLU A 215 25.63 -3.61 17.57
N GLU A 216 24.74 -2.96 16.81
CA GLU A 216 23.31 -2.90 17.14
C GLU A 216 22.65 -4.29 17.19
N ILE A 217 23.04 -5.18 16.27
CA ILE A 217 22.57 -6.57 16.25
C ILE A 217 23.07 -7.32 17.48
N SER A 218 24.34 -7.15 17.87
CA SER A 218 24.90 -7.79 19.06
C SER A 218 24.11 -7.40 20.32
N GLU A 219 23.87 -6.11 20.53
CA GLU A 219 23.09 -5.63 21.68
C GLU A 219 21.65 -6.18 21.67
N ALA A 220 21.03 -6.24 20.48
CA ALA A 220 19.71 -6.83 20.34
C ALA A 220 19.70 -8.34 20.62
N LEU A 221 20.74 -9.07 20.21
CA LEU A 221 20.89 -10.50 20.49
C LEU A 221 21.10 -10.79 21.97
N ASP A 222 21.88 -9.97 22.69
CA ASP A 222 22.08 -10.10 24.13
C ASP A 222 20.76 -9.90 24.91
N LEU A 223 19.94 -8.93 24.48
CA LEU A 223 18.60 -8.74 25.04
C LEU A 223 17.67 -9.91 24.67
N PHE A 224 17.84 -10.49 23.49
CA PHE A 224 16.99 -11.55 22.97
C PHE A 224 17.36 -12.94 23.53
N SER A 225 18.62 -13.20 23.85
CA SER A 225 19.12 -14.49 24.37
C SER A 225 18.47 -14.84 25.72
N THR A 226 18.28 -13.85 26.59
CA THR A 226 17.55 -14.03 27.86
C THR A 226 16.08 -14.46 27.67
N PHE A 227 15.49 -14.19 26.51
CA PHE A 227 14.12 -14.54 26.14
C PHE A 227 14.02 -15.84 25.32
N TYR A 228 15.04 -16.12 24.51
CA TYR A 228 15.06 -17.15 23.49
C TYR A 228 16.00 -18.29 23.87
N LEU A 229 15.51 -19.17 24.73
CA LEU A 229 16.18 -20.44 24.99
C LEU A 229 15.25 -21.56 24.53
N GLU A 230 15.71 -22.31 23.52
CA GLU A 230 15.17 -23.58 23.01
C GLU A 230 13.90 -23.57 22.12
N ARG A 231 13.28 -22.42 21.82
CA ARG A 231 12.04 -22.40 21.02
C ARG A 231 12.30 -22.27 19.52
N SER A 232 11.55 -23.01 18.69
CA SER A 232 11.66 -22.91 17.22
C SER A 232 10.97 -21.66 16.63
N HIS A 233 10.11 -21.01 17.43
CA HIS A 233 9.41 -19.78 17.11
C HIS A 233 9.01 -19.05 18.41
N PHE A 234 8.67 -17.78 18.32
CA PHE A 234 8.11 -17.01 19.43
C PHE A 234 6.90 -16.20 18.98
N ILE A 235 6.02 -15.88 19.92
CA ILE A 235 4.75 -15.19 19.68
C ILE A 235 4.78 -13.85 20.39
N LEU A 236 4.42 -12.80 19.67
CA LEU A 236 4.07 -11.50 20.23
C LEU A 236 2.55 -11.35 20.10
N THR A 237 1.86 -11.37 21.23
CA THR A 237 0.41 -11.11 21.28
C THR A 237 0.21 -9.65 21.65
N VAL A 238 -0.58 -8.95 20.86
CA VAL A 238 -0.93 -7.55 21.05
C VAL A 238 -2.43 -7.49 21.20
N PHE A 239 -2.92 -6.90 22.28
CA PHE A 239 -4.34 -6.92 22.60
C PHE A 239 -4.74 -5.62 23.28
N ARG A 240 -6.04 -5.35 23.28
CA ARG A 240 -6.62 -4.23 24.01
C ARG A 240 -7.57 -4.74 25.08
N ASP A 241 -7.28 -4.34 26.31
CA ASP A 241 -8.23 -4.43 27.43
C ASP A 241 -8.75 -3.01 27.76
N TYR A 242 -8.14 -2.33 28.74
CA TYR A 242 -8.34 -0.89 28.96
C TYR A 242 -7.44 -0.01 28.10
N SER A 243 -6.23 -0.51 27.81
CA SER A 243 -5.25 0.12 26.95
C SER A 243 -4.61 -0.93 26.05
N TRP A 244 -3.91 -0.50 25.01
CA TRP A 244 -3.16 -1.41 24.16
C TRP A 244 -1.92 -1.93 24.89
N GLU A 245 -1.85 -3.24 24.99
CA GLU A 245 -0.78 -3.97 25.63
C GLU A 245 -0.20 -5.01 24.67
N TYR A 246 1.00 -5.47 24.99
CA TYR A 246 1.59 -6.59 24.28
C TYR A 246 2.37 -7.49 25.22
N GLN A 247 2.48 -8.76 24.87
CA GLN A 247 3.23 -9.74 25.62
C GLN A 247 3.95 -10.69 24.69
N PHE A 248 5.16 -11.09 25.08
CA PHE A 248 5.87 -12.16 24.39
C PHE A 248 5.65 -13.49 25.10
N ASN A 249 5.26 -14.52 24.35
CA ASN A 249 5.08 -15.89 24.80
C ASN A 249 4.21 -16.02 26.08
N ASN A 250 3.26 -15.10 26.32
CA ASN A 250 2.42 -15.03 27.52
C ASN A 250 3.18 -14.85 28.85
N HIS A 251 4.40 -14.29 28.82
CA HIS A 251 5.21 -14.08 30.02
C HIS A 251 5.73 -12.65 30.13
N TYR A 252 6.28 -12.11 29.03
CA TYR A 252 6.98 -10.82 29.07
C TYR A 252 6.05 -9.68 28.62
N HIS A 253 5.29 -9.14 29.56
CA HIS A 253 4.35 -8.05 29.33
C HIS A 253 5.07 -6.71 29.11
N ASN A 254 4.65 -5.99 28.07
CA ASN A 254 5.07 -4.63 27.71
C ASN A 254 6.60 -4.42 27.71
N ASN A 255 7.36 -5.46 27.37
CA ASN A 255 8.82 -5.42 27.33
C ASN A 255 9.32 -4.66 26.09
N SER A 256 9.54 -3.36 26.25
CA SER A 256 9.93 -2.44 25.17
C SER A 256 11.33 -2.71 24.59
N ASN A 257 12.25 -3.24 25.40
CA ASN A 257 13.58 -3.64 24.96
C ASN A 257 13.49 -4.83 24.01
N LEU A 258 12.71 -5.86 24.39
CA LEU A 258 12.47 -7.03 23.56
C LEU A 258 11.71 -6.69 22.26
N LEU A 259 10.74 -5.76 22.31
CA LEU A 259 10.08 -5.24 21.12
C LEU A 259 11.05 -4.51 20.19
N THR A 260 11.95 -3.69 20.75
CA THR A 260 12.96 -2.96 19.97
C THR A 260 13.95 -3.93 19.33
N ALA A 261 14.45 -4.92 20.08
CA ALA A 261 15.33 -5.97 19.57
C ALA A 261 14.66 -6.80 18.48
N THR A 262 13.41 -7.25 18.69
CA THR A 262 12.63 -8.02 17.70
C THR A 262 12.50 -7.25 16.38
N ARG A 263 12.20 -5.95 16.44
CA ARG A 263 12.07 -5.12 15.24
C ARG A 263 13.41 -4.95 14.52
N LEU A 264 14.50 -4.78 15.28
CA LEU A 264 15.84 -4.64 14.72
C LEU A 264 16.26 -5.94 14.00
N LEU A 265 16.10 -7.08 14.65
CA LEU A 265 16.39 -8.39 14.06
C LEU A 265 15.47 -8.71 12.86
N LEU A 266 14.21 -8.26 12.87
CA LEU A 266 13.31 -8.35 11.72
C LEU A 266 13.81 -7.54 10.52
N ASN A 267 14.30 -6.31 10.76
CA ASN A 267 14.83 -5.43 9.71
C ASN A 267 16.08 -6.00 9.04
N TYR A 268 16.98 -6.63 9.82
CA TYR A 268 18.18 -7.30 9.32
C TYR A 268 17.91 -8.75 8.86
N GLY A 269 16.68 -9.26 8.98
CA GLY A 269 16.28 -10.60 8.53
C GLY A 269 16.72 -11.76 9.42
N LEU A 270 17.37 -11.47 10.55
CA LEU A 270 17.73 -12.46 11.58
C LEU A 270 16.49 -13.01 12.30
N VAL A 271 15.38 -12.28 12.28
CA VAL A 271 14.04 -12.78 12.65
C VAL A 271 13.11 -12.64 11.45
N ARG A 272 12.25 -13.63 11.22
CA ARG A 272 11.26 -13.61 10.15
C ARG A 272 9.84 -13.73 10.70
N LEU A 273 8.92 -12.93 10.17
CA LEU A 273 7.48 -13.12 10.39
C LEU A 273 7.01 -14.37 9.61
N MET A 274 6.45 -15.33 10.33
CA MET A 274 5.91 -16.57 9.78
C MET A 274 4.41 -16.46 9.49
N ASP A 275 3.68 -15.76 10.37
CA ASP A 275 2.26 -15.52 10.23
C ASP A 275 1.84 -14.32 11.08
N LEU A 276 0.73 -13.71 10.69
CA LEU A 276 0.00 -12.71 11.47
C LEU A 276 -1.43 -13.24 11.64
N LYS A 277 -1.91 -13.37 12.87
CA LYS A 277 -3.29 -13.76 13.12
C LYS A 277 -4.09 -12.59 13.65
N LEU A 278 -5.34 -12.51 13.20
CA LEU A 278 -6.35 -11.55 13.65
C LEU A 278 -7.46 -12.31 14.37
N SER A 279 -7.80 -11.89 15.58
CA SER A 279 -8.89 -12.55 16.31
C SER A 279 -10.26 -12.07 15.85
N LYS A 280 -11.24 -12.99 15.87
CA LYS A 280 -12.62 -12.71 15.46
C LYS A 280 -13.57 -12.99 16.62
N PRO A 281 -14.71 -12.27 16.72
CA PRO A 281 -15.70 -12.48 17.77
C PRO A 281 -16.25 -13.91 17.83
N SER A 282 -16.21 -14.63 16.71
CA SER A 282 -16.64 -16.04 16.61
C SER A 282 -15.62 -17.05 17.16
N ASN A 283 -14.58 -16.59 17.86
CA ASN A 283 -13.51 -17.39 18.46
C ASN A 283 -12.72 -18.24 17.45
N ARG A 284 -12.68 -17.78 16.19
CA ARG A 284 -11.89 -18.39 15.12
C ARG A 284 -10.93 -17.37 14.53
N ASP A 285 -9.70 -17.43 14.98
CA ASP A 285 -8.63 -16.56 14.47
C ASP A 285 -8.44 -16.73 12.96
N LEU A 286 -8.21 -15.62 12.29
CA LEU A 286 -7.84 -15.58 10.89
C LEU A 286 -6.32 -15.52 10.78
N SER A 287 -5.71 -16.61 10.33
CA SER A 287 -4.32 -16.63 9.87
C SER A 287 -4.24 -15.89 8.53
N MET A 288 -3.48 -14.80 8.49
CA MET A 288 -3.24 -14.03 7.27
C MET A 288 -2.62 -14.93 6.21
N ARG A 289 -1.67 -15.81 6.57
CA ARG A 289 -1.06 -16.75 5.62
C ARG A 289 -2.06 -17.72 4.98
N ARG A 290 -3.15 -18.08 5.69
CA ARG A 290 -4.19 -19.00 5.21
C ARG A 290 -5.42 -18.32 4.62
N ALA A 291 -5.54 -17.00 4.74
CA ALA A 291 -6.61 -16.22 4.14
C ALA A 291 -6.52 -16.27 2.60
N SER A 292 -7.63 -15.98 1.91
CA SER A 292 -7.60 -15.86 0.45
C SER A 292 -6.69 -14.70 0.02
N SER A 293 -6.14 -14.74 -1.20
CA SER A 293 -5.26 -13.67 -1.70
C SER A 293 -5.95 -12.29 -1.68
N GLY A 294 -7.25 -12.24 -1.96
CA GLY A 294 -8.06 -11.03 -1.87
C GLY A 294 -8.20 -10.51 -0.44
N GLU A 295 -8.47 -11.39 0.52
CA GLU A 295 -8.51 -11.00 1.95
C GLU A 295 -7.14 -10.54 2.44
N GLN A 296 -6.05 -11.24 2.07
CA GLN A 296 -4.69 -10.84 2.40
C GLN A 296 -4.39 -9.44 1.87
N CYS A 297 -4.66 -9.20 0.58
CA CYS A 297 -4.46 -7.91 -0.08
C CYS A 297 -5.19 -6.79 0.66
N MET A 298 -6.50 -6.95 0.88
CA MET A 298 -7.34 -5.96 1.54
C MET A 298 -6.84 -5.65 2.95
N LEU A 299 -6.60 -6.69 3.76
CA LEU A 299 -6.21 -6.53 5.16
C LEU A 299 -4.81 -5.93 5.29
N VAL A 300 -3.87 -6.30 4.42
CA VAL A 300 -2.53 -5.68 4.43
C VAL A 300 -2.61 -4.20 4.07
N ILE A 301 -3.35 -3.82 3.02
CA ILE A 301 -3.49 -2.40 2.66
C ILE A 301 -4.03 -1.61 3.87
N MET A 302 -5.12 -2.07 4.47
CA MET A 302 -5.77 -1.38 5.60
C MET A 302 -4.89 -1.36 6.85
N LEU A 303 -4.34 -2.50 7.27
CA LEU A 303 -3.50 -2.57 8.47
C LEU A 303 -2.15 -1.87 8.29
N GLY A 304 -1.58 -1.94 7.09
CA GLY A 304 -0.33 -1.26 6.75
C GLY A 304 -0.48 0.25 6.82
N ILE A 305 -1.53 0.81 6.20
CA ILE A 305 -1.83 2.24 6.33
C ILE A 305 -2.10 2.58 7.80
N ALA A 306 -2.91 1.79 8.50
CA ALA A 306 -3.25 2.02 9.91
C ALA A 306 -2.04 2.02 10.86
N GLY A 307 -0.99 1.26 10.53
CA GLY A 307 0.28 1.22 11.26
C GLY A 307 1.05 2.54 11.23
N HIS A 308 0.86 3.36 10.19
CA HIS A 308 1.67 4.57 9.97
C HIS A 308 0.88 5.88 9.89
N ILE A 309 -0.41 5.83 9.57
CA ILE A 309 -1.24 7.01 9.31
C ILE A 309 -1.39 7.90 10.54
N THR A 310 -1.21 9.19 10.31
CA THR A 310 -1.53 10.30 11.23
C THR A 310 -2.46 11.29 10.52
N ASP A 311 -2.98 12.30 11.22
CA ASP A 311 -3.68 13.42 10.56
C ASP A 311 -2.77 14.09 9.50
N HIS A 312 -3.40 14.65 8.47
CA HIS A 312 -2.77 15.30 7.32
C HIS A 312 -1.90 14.41 6.42
N SER A 313 -1.86 13.09 6.66
CA SER A 313 -1.05 12.14 5.88
C SER A 313 -1.41 12.15 4.39
N LYS A 314 -0.42 11.88 3.54
CA LYS A 314 -0.57 11.71 2.09
C LYS A 314 -0.38 10.24 1.75
N ILE A 315 -1.45 9.57 1.31
CA ILE A 315 -1.49 8.13 1.08
C ILE A 315 -1.57 7.89 -0.43
N PHE A 316 -0.72 7.02 -0.95
CA PHE A 316 -0.64 6.65 -2.36
C PHE A 316 -0.87 5.15 -2.47
N ILE A 317 -1.89 4.73 -3.22
CA ILE A 317 -2.26 3.33 -3.41
C ILE A 317 -2.21 3.01 -4.90
N ASP A 318 -1.37 2.07 -5.30
CA ASP A 318 -1.22 1.65 -6.70
C ASP A 318 -1.81 0.26 -6.91
N GLU A 319 -2.69 0.13 -7.90
CA GLU A 319 -3.35 -1.11 -8.34
C GLU A 319 -3.90 -1.99 -7.20
N PRO A 320 -4.77 -1.46 -6.31
CA PRO A 320 -5.35 -2.24 -5.22
C PRO A 320 -6.21 -3.42 -5.71
N GLU A 321 -6.62 -3.44 -6.98
CA GLU A 321 -7.52 -4.46 -7.56
C GLU A 321 -6.86 -5.81 -7.90
N ILE A 322 -5.53 -5.91 -8.02
CA ILE A 322 -4.84 -7.06 -8.66
C ILE A 322 -5.30 -8.42 -8.11
N SER A 323 -5.44 -8.52 -6.79
CA SER A 323 -5.83 -9.77 -6.11
C SER A 323 -7.26 -9.77 -5.61
N LEU A 324 -8.03 -8.70 -5.85
CA LEU A 324 -9.39 -8.55 -5.35
C LEU A 324 -10.39 -9.14 -6.33
N HIS A 325 -11.26 -10.02 -5.84
CA HIS A 325 -12.45 -10.43 -6.58
C HIS A 325 -13.36 -9.21 -6.82
N PRO A 326 -14.11 -9.12 -7.95
CA PRO A 326 -14.89 -7.92 -8.31
C PRO A 326 -15.79 -7.37 -7.20
N GLN A 327 -16.46 -8.24 -6.44
CA GLN A 327 -17.28 -7.82 -5.28
C GLN A 327 -16.49 -7.07 -4.19
N TRP A 328 -15.21 -7.38 -4.01
CA TRP A 328 -14.33 -6.67 -3.08
C TRP A 328 -13.81 -5.36 -3.67
N GLN A 329 -13.60 -5.29 -4.99
CA GLN A 329 -13.25 -4.05 -5.68
C GLN A 329 -14.36 -3.00 -5.49
N GLU A 330 -15.63 -3.40 -5.62
CA GLU A 330 -16.79 -2.52 -5.37
C GLU A 330 -16.88 -2.00 -3.92
N LYS A 331 -16.35 -2.76 -2.95
CA LYS A 331 -16.38 -2.39 -1.52
C LYS A 331 -15.11 -1.68 -1.06
N PHE A 332 -14.05 -1.66 -1.86
CA PHE A 332 -12.74 -1.18 -1.46
C PHE A 332 -12.81 0.27 -0.99
N MET A 333 -13.38 1.16 -1.79
CA MET A 333 -13.44 2.59 -1.47
C MET A 333 -14.31 2.86 -0.23
N SER A 334 -15.49 2.25 -0.12
CA SER A 334 -16.36 2.43 1.05
C SER A 334 -15.66 1.98 2.33
N LEU A 335 -14.94 0.85 2.27
CA LEU A 335 -14.19 0.34 3.41
C LEU A 335 -13.01 1.26 3.75
N LEU A 336 -12.25 1.73 2.76
CA LEU A 336 -11.13 2.65 2.96
C LEU A 336 -11.59 3.95 3.66
N ILE A 337 -12.70 4.53 3.20
CA ILE A 337 -13.29 5.74 3.78
C ILE A 337 -13.71 5.50 5.23
N GLU A 338 -14.40 4.39 5.51
CA GLU A 338 -14.93 4.08 6.83
C GLU A 338 -13.80 3.77 7.83
N VAL A 339 -12.83 2.95 7.44
CA VAL A 339 -11.67 2.56 8.26
C VAL A 339 -10.88 3.80 8.73
N PHE A 340 -10.64 4.75 7.83
CA PHE A 340 -9.82 5.94 8.11
C PHE A 340 -10.62 7.20 8.48
N SER A 341 -11.93 7.08 8.71
CA SER A 341 -12.83 8.20 9.07
C SER A 341 -12.45 8.92 10.37
N SER A 342 -11.71 8.28 11.27
CA SER A 342 -11.21 8.87 12.53
C SER A 342 -9.98 9.76 12.35
N TYR A 343 -9.38 9.79 11.15
CA TYR A 343 -8.27 10.67 10.78
C TYR A 343 -8.80 11.86 9.97
N ARG A 344 -8.09 12.99 10.01
CA ARG A 344 -8.53 14.24 9.38
C ARG A 344 -7.46 14.83 8.46
N GLY A 345 -7.92 15.50 7.42
CA GLY A 345 -7.08 16.21 6.45
C GLY A 345 -6.14 15.30 5.65
N CYS A 346 -6.35 13.98 5.67
CA CYS A 346 -5.55 13.06 4.88
C CYS A 346 -5.97 13.12 3.40
N ASN A 347 -5.01 13.02 2.49
CA ASN A 347 -5.31 12.89 1.06
C ASN A 347 -4.91 11.51 0.59
N PHE A 348 -5.85 10.78 0.00
CA PHE A 348 -5.63 9.48 -0.60
C PHE A 348 -5.60 9.64 -2.12
N PHE A 349 -4.53 9.18 -2.76
CA PHE A 349 -4.38 9.12 -4.21
C PHE A 349 -4.32 7.65 -4.62
N ILE A 350 -5.33 7.19 -5.37
CA ILE A 350 -5.49 5.78 -5.74
C ILE A 350 -5.39 5.66 -7.26
N ALA A 351 -4.39 4.94 -7.76
CA ALA A 351 -4.35 4.57 -9.18
C ALA A 351 -5.01 3.21 -9.38
N THR A 352 -5.92 3.12 -10.33
CA THR A 352 -6.60 1.87 -10.66
C THR A 352 -6.89 1.74 -12.15
N HIS A 353 -6.95 0.50 -12.61
CA HIS A 353 -7.45 0.06 -13.91
C HIS A 353 -8.87 -0.54 -13.80
N SER A 354 -9.42 -0.64 -12.59
CA SER A 354 -10.72 -1.26 -12.34
C SER A 354 -11.85 -0.23 -12.30
N PRO A 355 -12.85 -0.31 -13.22
CA PRO A 355 -14.08 0.47 -13.08
C PRO A 355 -14.89 0.09 -11.83
N GLN A 356 -14.77 -1.15 -11.35
CA GLN A 356 -15.53 -1.61 -10.19
C GLN A 356 -15.19 -0.82 -8.92
N ILE A 357 -13.94 -0.33 -8.78
CA ILE A 357 -13.51 0.51 -7.66
C ILE A 357 -14.24 1.86 -7.62
N ILE A 358 -14.56 2.45 -8.77
CA ILE A 358 -15.23 3.76 -8.84
C ILE A 358 -16.76 3.65 -8.83
N SER A 359 -17.31 2.46 -9.09
CA SER A 359 -18.76 2.24 -9.28
C SER A 359 -19.66 2.69 -8.12
N LYS A 360 -19.16 2.60 -6.88
CA LYS A 360 -19.88 2.93 -5.63
C LYS A 360 -19.25 4.10 -4.88
N LEU A 361 -18.48 4.93 -5.58
CA LEU A 361 -17.87 6.11 -5.01
C LEU A 361 -18.96 7.16 -4.68
N ASN A 362 -19.28 7.32 -3.39
CA ASN A 362 -20.39 8.16 -2.93
C ASN A 362 -20.04 8.99 -1.68
N ALA A 363 -18.80 9.44 -1.57
CA ALA A 363 -18.38 10.27 -0.44
C ALA A 363 -18.12 11.72 -0.87
N HIS A 364 -18.39 12.62 0.06
CA HIS A 364 -17.91 13.99 0.02
C HIS A 364 -16.38 13.99 -0.13
N ASN A 365 -15.81 14.99 -0.81
CA ASN A 365 -14.37 15.13 -0.99
C ASN A 365 -13.71 13.99 -1.82
N CYS A 366 -14.47 13.42 -2.76
CA CYS A 366 -14.00 12.37 -3.67
C CYS A 366 -13.97 12.85 -5.12
N PHE A 367 -12.86 12.60 -5.81
CA PHE A 367 -12.60 13.06 -7.16
C PHE A 367 -12.10 11.94 -8.06
N VAL A 368 -12.41 12.02 -9.34
CA VAL A 368 -11.89 11.11 -10.37
C VAL A 368 -11.10 11.91 -11.38
N THR A 369 -9.83 11.60 -11.52
CA THR A 369 -8.91 12.26 -12.46
C THR A 369 -8.59 11.34 -13.62
N SER A 370 -9.01 11.69 -14.82
CA SER A 370 -8.66 10.98 -16.05
C SER A 370 -7.34 11.53 -16.59
N LEU A 371 -6.27 10.71 -16.55
CA LEU A 371 -4.98 11.09 -17.11
C LEU A 371 -4.98 11.17 -18.63
N THR A 372 -5.82 10.36 -19.29
CA THR A 372 -5.99 10.42 -20.74
C THR A 372 -6.59 11.74 -21.18
N LYS A 373 -7.63 12.21 -20.48
CA LYS A 373 -8.34 13.47 -20.77
C LYS A 373 -7.70 14.71 -20.12
N ARG A 374 -6.78 14.51 -19.17
CA ARG A 374 -6.21 15.55 -18.28
C ARG A 374 -7.28 16.39 -17.60
N SER A 375 -8.35 15.73 -17.17
CA SER A 375 -9.51 16.37 -16.55
C SER A 375 -9.83 15.70 -15.23
N ILE A 376 -10.48 16.46 -14.36
CA ILE A 376 -10.98 16.02 -13.07
C ILE A 376 -12.50 16.17 -13.03
N PHE A 377 -13.14 15.26 -12.32
CA PHE A 377 -14.59 15.19 -12.17
C PHE A 377 -14.94 14.91 -10.71
N SER A 378 -16.10 15.37 -10.29
CA SER A 378 -16.63 15.01 -8.98
C SER A 378 -17.12 13.56 -9.00
N ALA A 379 -16.89 12.83 -7.91
CA ALA A 379 -17.34 11.44 -7.77
C ALA A 379 -18.84 11.25 -8.06
N SER A 380 -19.65 12.26 -7.73
CA SER A 380 -21.10 12.23 -7.92
C SER A 380 -21.55 12.10 -9.38
N GLU A 381 -20.72 12.52 -10.35
CA GLU A 381 -21.05 12.44 -11.78
C GLU A 381 -21.12 10.99 -12.29
N PHE A 382 -20.42 10.08 -11.61
CA PHE A 382 -20.25 8.68 -12.03
C PHE A 382 -20.99 7.66 -11.18
N ARG A 383 -21.84 8.15 -10.28
CA ARG A 383 -22.64 7.32 -9.38
C ARG A 383 -23.58 6.38 -10.14
N GLU A 384 -23.62 5.12 -9.70
CA GLU A 384 -24.57 4.09 -10.17
C GLU A 384 -24.55 3.89 -11.71
N ARG A 385 -23.44 4.23 -12.35
CA ARG A 385 -23.23 4.00 -13.78
C ARG A 385 -22.78 2.56 -14.02
N SER A 386 -23.16 1.99 -15.16
CA SER A 386 -22.69 0.65 -15.57
C SER A 386 -21.17 0.64 -15.78
N ALA A 387 -20.57 -0.55 -15.67
CA ALA A 387 -19.15 -0.73 -15.99
C ALA A 387 -18.84 -0.24 -17.42
N ASP A 388 -19.71 -0.54 -18.39
CA ASP A 388 -19.58 -0.09 -19.79
C ASP A 388 -19.58 1.43 -19.94
N PHE A 389 -20.42 2.13 -19.19
CA PHE A 389 -20.40 3.60 -19.16
C PHE A 389 -19.05 4.10 -18.66
N GLN A 390 -18.56 3.52 -17.57
CA GLN A 390 -17.30 3.95 -16.95
C GLN A 390 -16.10 3.64 -17.87
N LEU A 391 -16.09 2.45 -18.47
CA LEU A 391 -15.07 2.04 -19.43
C LEU A 391 -14.97 3.02 -20.60
N ALA A 392 -16.09 3.43 -21.18
CA ALA A 392 -16.13 4.42 -22.25
C ALA A 392 -15.78 5.83 -21.73
N GLU A 393 -16.56 6.37 -20.80
CA GLU A 393 -16.51 7.78 -20.42
C GLU A 393 -15.32 8.17 -19.55
N ILE A 394 -14.80 7.24 -18.74
CA ILE A 394 -13.81 7.54 -17.71
C ILE A 394 -12.45 6.94 -18.07
N PHE A 395 -12.44 5.65 -18.41
CA PHE A 395 -11.21 4.92 -18.76
C PHE A 395 -10.78 5.16 -20.19
N ASP A 396 -11.67 5.64 -21.06
CA ASP A 396 -11.40 5.87 -22.48
C ASP A 396 -11.07 4.58 -23.25
N ALA A 397 -11.68 3.48 -22.80
CA ALA A 397 -11.48 2.11 -23.28
C ALA A 397 -12.82 1.36 -23.30
N PRO A 398 -13.72 1.66 -24.26
CA PRO A 398 -15.09 1.13 -24.29
C PRO A 398 -15.16 -0.40 -24.35
N GLY A 399 -14.12 -1.08 -24.84
CA GLY A 399 -14.12 -2.54 -25.01
C GLY A 399 -15.02 -2.99 -26.16
N THR A 400 -15.27 -4.29 -26.24
CA THR A 400 -16.09 -4.88 -27.31
C THR A 400 -17.57 -4.84 -26.95
N MET A 401 -18.45 -4.55 -27.92
CA MET A 401 -19.90 -4.63 -27.75
C MET A 401 -20.42 -3.84 -26.52
N ASN A 402 -19.90 -2.64 -26.31
CA ASN A 402 -20.22 -1.81 -25.16
C ASN A 402 -21.73 -1.45 -25.13
N GLU A 403 -22.46 -1.96 -24.15
CA GLU A 403 -23.94 -1.83 -24.06
C GLU A 403 -24.39 -0.39 -23.82
N TYR A 404 -23.54 0.43 -23.19
CA TYR A 404 -23.83 1.84 -23.03
C TYR A 404 -23.86 2.57 -24.39
N LEU A 405 -22.87 2.31 -25.25
CA LEU A 405 -22.80 2.89 -26.59
C LEU A 405 -23.90 2.32 -27.50
N ILE A 406 -24.17 1.02 -27.42
CA ILE A 406 -25.28 0.36 -28.12
C ILE A 406 -26.60 1.08 -27.81
N ARG A 407 -26.87 1.35 -26.52
CA ARG A 407 -28.10 2.05 -26.10
C ARG A 407 -28.18 3.49 -26.65
N ILE A 408 -27.06 4.21 -26.74
CA ILE A 408 -27.03 5.54 -27.35
C ILE A 408 -27.36 5.44 -28.84
N ALA A 409 -26.70 4.53 -29.56
CA ALA A 409 -26.90 4.33 -30.99
C ALA A 409 -28.35 3.96 -31.33
N PHE A 410 -28.94 3.01 -30.59
CA PHE A 410 -30.36 2.65 -30.77
C PHE A 410 -31.31 3.81 -30.48
N LYS A 411 -31.06 4.60 -29.44
CA LYS A 411 -31.89 5.76 -29.10
C LYS A 411 -31.85 6.81 -30.22
N LEU A 412 -30.67 7.11 -30.75
CA LEU A 412 -30.50 8.03 -31.88
C LEU A 412 -31.19 7.50 -33.13
N MET A 413 -30.97 6.23 -33.49
CA MET A 413 -31.60 5.61 -34.66
C MET A 413 -33.14 5.66 -34.60
N SER A 414 -33.71 5.33 -33.43
CA SER A 414 -35.15 5.36 -33.20
C SER A 414 -35.73 6.77 -33.31
N LYS A 415 -35.02 7.77 -32.77
CA LYS A 415 -35.43 9.17 -32.83
C LYS A 415 -35.33 9.75 -34.24
N LEU A 416 -34.26 9.45 -34.98
CA LEU A 416 -34.09 9.86 -36.37
C LEU A 416 -35.21 9.29 -37.25
N LYS A 417 -35.56 8.01 -37.08
CA LYS A 417 -36.64 7.37 -37.83
C LYS A 417 -38.02 8.01 -37.59
N THR A 418 -38.25 8.54 -36.40
CA THR A 418 -39.57 9.09 -36.00
C THR A 418 -39.69 10.58 -36.23
N THR A 419 -38.68 11.36 -35.84
CA THR A 419 -38.72 12.84 -35.84
C THR A 419 -37.95 13.47 -36.99
N LYS A 420 -37.12 12.70 -37.71
CA LYS A 420 -36.27 13.14 -38.82
C LYS A 420 -35.42 14.38 -38.52
N SER A 421 -35.13 14.65 -37.24
CA SER A 421 -34.34 15.81 -36.83
C SER A 421 -33.51 15.46 -35.61
N LEU A 422 -32.39 16.16 -35.45
CA LEU A 422 -31.47 16.02 -34.32
C LEU A 422 -31.54 17.27 -33.44
N SER A 423 -31.70 17.06 -32.15
CA SER A 423 -31.48 18.10 -31.15
C SER A 423 -29.99 18.26 -30.84
N SER A 424 -29.61 19.35 -30.17
CA SER A 424 -28.23 19.59 -29.72
C SER A 424 -27.66 18.40 -28.93
N ASP A 425 -28.45 17.81 -28.03
CA ASP A 425 -28.05 16.65 -27.25
C ASP A 425 -27.83 15.40 -28.11
N ASP A 426 -28.58 15.27 -29.22
CA ASP A 426 -28.42 14.14 -30.12
C ASP A 426 -27.13 14.26 -30.94
N ILE A 427 -26.77 15.48 -31.35
CA ILE A 427 -25.51 15.77 -32.05
C ILE A 427 -24.32 15.42 -31.15
N VAL A 428 -24.34 15.84 -29.88
CA VAL A 428 -23.30 15.48 -28.90
C VAL A 428 -23.18 13.95 -28.73
N ASN A 429 -24.31 13.24 -28.72
CA ASN A 429 -24.30 11.78 -28.64
C ASN A 429 -23.79 11.11 -29.93
N LEU A 430 -24.07 11.68 -31.11
CA LEU A 430 -23.54 11.20 -32.38
C LEU A 430 -22.02 11.38 -32.45
N GLU A 431 -21.52 12.58 -32.13
CA GLU A 431 -20.08 12.87 -32.06
C GLU A 431 -19.38 11.92 -31.08
N LYS A 432 -20.00 11.65 -29.94
CA LYS A 432 -19.53 10.67 -28.96
C LYS A 432 -19.44 9.26 -29.52
N LEU A 433 -20.46 8.79 -30.26
CA LEU A 433 -20.42 7.48 -30.90
C LEU A 433 -19.30 7.38 -31.91
N LEU A 434 -19.11 8.40 -32.75
CA LEU A 434 -18.02 8.46 -33.72
C LEU A 434 -16.65 8.41 -33.02
N TYR A 435 -16.47 9.24 -31.99
CA TYR A 435 -15.24 9.28 -31.19
C TYR A 435 -14.87 7.93 -30.57
N PHE A 436 -15.85 7.21 -30.00
CA PHE A 436 -15.60 5.90 -29.44
C PHE A 436 -15.50 4.81 -30.50
N GLY A 437 -16.19 4.97 -31.64
CA GLY A 437 -16.08 4.09 -32.81
C GLY A 437 -14.62 3.92 -33.25
N ASP A 438 -13.86 5.01 -33.32
CA ASP A 438 -12.43 5.00 -33.67
C ASP A 438 -11.55 4.18 -32.71
N LYS A 439 -12.07 3.79 -31.54
CA LYS A 439 -11.36 3.03 -30.50
C LYS A 439 -11.84 1.59 -30.36
N LEU A 440 -12.91 1.21 -31.08
CA LEU A 440 -13.40 -0.15 -31.10
C LEU A 440 -12.50 -1.03 -31.99
N ASP A 441 -12.57 -2.34 -31.75
CA ASP A 441 -11.94 -3.29 -32.67
C ASP A 441 -12.57 -3.16 -34.06
N PRO A 442 -11.80 -3.20 -35.17
CA PRO A 442 -12.35 -3.11 -36.53
C PRO A 442 -13.41 -4.16 -36.88
N HIS A 443 -13.44 -5.29 -36.14
CA HIS A 443 -14.42 -6.35 -36.29
C HIS A 443 -15.57 -6.27 -35.28
N ASP A 444 -15.65 -5.23 -34.45
CA ASP A 444 -16.72 -5.03 -33.49
C ASP A 444 -18.06 -4.76 -34.23
N PRO A 445 -19.12 -5.56 -33.99
CA PRO A 445 -20.44 -5.32 -34.58
C PRO A 445 -21.03 -3.93 -34.27
N LEU A 446 -20.64 -3.31 -33.15
CA LEU A 446 -21.07 -1.96 -32.78
C LEU A 446 -20.63 -0.90 -33.80
N LEU A 447 -19.50 -1.09 -34.51
CA LEU A 447 -19.08 -0.18 -35.57
C LEU A 447 -20.12 -0.07 -36.68
N GLN A 448 -20.70 -1.20 -37.11
CA GLN A 448 -21.74 -1.19 -38.15
C GLN A 448 -22.98 -0.42 -37.70
N LEU A 449 -23.35 -0.56 -36.42
CA LEU A 449 -24.47 0.17 -35.84
C LEU A 449 -24.17 1.68 -35.79
N ILE A 450 -22.97 2.08 -35.39
CA ILE A 450 -22.53 3.48 -35.38
C ILE A 450 -22.56 4.08 -36.79
N THR A 451 -21.99 3.38 -37.78
CA THR A 451 -22.00 3.80 -39.18
C THR A 451 -23.43 3.98 -39.70
N SER A 452 -24.33 3.04 -39.38
CA SER A 452 -25.73 3.13 -39.79
C SER A 452 -26.44 4.36 -39.20
N VAL A 453 -26.17 4.69 -37.93
CA VAL A 453 -26.71 5.90 -37.30
C VAL A 453 -26.17 7.16 -37.96
N PHE A 454 -24.88 7.20 -38.29
CA PHE A 454 -24.24 8.32 -38.97
C PHE A 454 -24.81 8.54 -40.38
N GLU A 455 -24.91 7.48 -41.19
CA GLU A 455 -25.51 7.56 -42.54
C GLU A 455 -26.96 8.04 -42.50
N MET A 456 -27.74 7.56 -41.53
CA MET A 456 -29.11 8.04 -41.31
C MET A 456 -29.15 9.53 -40.93
N SER A 457 -28.23 10.00 -40.08
CA SER A 457 -28.18 11.41 -39.71
C SER A 457 -27.86 12.32 -40.89
N GLU A 458 -26.92 11.94 -41.75
CA GLU A 458 -26.57 12.69 -42.96
C GLU A 458 -27.76 12.77 -43.93
N HIS A 459 -28.47 11.66 -44.14
CA HIS A 459 -29.65 11.64 -45.02
C HIS A 459 -30.75 12.59 -44.51
N TYR A 460 -31.04 12.60 -43.21
CA TYR A 460 -32.12 13.44 -42.67
C TYR A 460 -31.70 14.89 -42.39
N ALA A 461 -30.40 15.19 -42.33
CA ALA A 461 -29.90 16.56 -42.22
C ALA A 461 -29.82 17.29 -43.57
N ALA A 462 -29.86 16.55 -44.69
CA ALA A 462 -29.84 17.09 -46.05
C ALA A 462 -31.23 17.44 -46.62
N ASP A 463 -32.32 17.01 -45.96
CA ASP A 463 -33.72 17.34 -46.24
C ASP A 463 -34.21 18.47 -45.32
#